data_AF-A0AAD4YWT5-F1
#
_entry.id   AF-A0AAD4YWT5-F1
#
_cell.length_a   1.000
_cell.length_b   1.000
_cell.length_c   1.000
_cell.angle_alpha   90.00
_cell.angle_beta   90.00
_cell.angle_gamma   90.00
#
_symmetry.space_group_name_H-M   'P 1'
#
loop_
_entity.id
_entity.type
_entity.pdbx_description
1 polymer ?
#
loop_
_entity_poly.entity_id
_entity_poly.type
_entity_poly.pdbx_seq_one_letter_code
_entity_poly.pdbx_strand_id
1 'polypeptide(L)'
;MGQSRNRRQKQQKLVNLDWTELPRGILEIIFERLTVSVTDCISVSDVCKAWRHVVAQELAGWQSRGVPWLMMSGKDREVRTCISILQKQHWDIVLPEAYGRYCWGSYQDWLSLVKHIGCFYLEISLLNPFSRNKTDLPKTWNFYHKSVLSGLPILENYVCVEREIFTKAISQEFDLGYN
;
A
#
# COMPACT_ATOMS: atom_id res chain seq x y z
N MET A 1 -56.72 10.04 -33.20
CA MET A 1 -55.92 10.08 -31.95
C MET A 1 -55.47 8.66 -31.60
N GLY A 2 -54.20 8.43 -31.27
CA GLY A 2 -53.86 7.30 -30.37
C GLY A 2 -52.69 6.34 -30.65
N GLN A 3 -51.97 6.39 -31.78
CA GLN A 3 -50.95 5.33 -32.05
C GLN A 3 -49.47 5.77 -32.06
N SER A 4 -49.17 7.06 -31.94
CA SER A 4 -47.78 7.56 -31.99
C SER A 4 -47.02 7.49 -30.64
N ARG A 5 -47.72 7.15 -29.54
CA ARG A 5 -47.16 7.20 -28.18
C ARG A 5 -46.41 5.93 -27.73
N ASN A 6 -46.56 4.81 -28.45
CA ASN A 6 -45.96 3.52 -28.05
C ASN A 6 -44.54 3.27 -28.59
N ARG A 7 -44.01 4.11 -29.49
CA ARG A 7 -42.63 3.96 -30.00
C ARG A 7 -41.55 4.53 -29.07
N ARG A 8 -41.91 5.36 -28.08
CA ARG A 8 -40.97 5.97 -27.13
C ARG A 8 -40.81 5.19 -25.81
N GLN A 9 -41.61 4.16 -25.57
CA GLN A 9 -41.49 3.28 -24.39
C GLN A 9 -40.65 2.03 -24.65
N LYS A 10 -39.94 1.96 -25.79
CA LYS A 10 -38.76 1.10 -25.91
C LYS A 10 -37.56 1.84 -25.34
N GLN A 11 -37.69 2.33 -24.10
CA GLN A 11 -36.51 2.63 -23.29
C GLN A 11 -35.73 1.33 -23.25
N GLN A 12 -34.55 1.34 -23.87
CA GLN A 12 -33.56 0.30 -23.70
C GLN A 12 -33.47 0.04 -22.20
N LYS A 13 -33.98 -1.11 -21.77
CA LYS A 13 -33.71 -1.65 -20.46
C LYS A 13 -32.21 -1.90 -20.50
N LEU A 14 -31.42 -0.90 -20.08
CA LEU A 14 -30.02 -1.09 -19.78
C LEU A 14 -30.01 -2.22 -18.77
N VAL A 15 -29.64 -3.41 -19.23
CA VAL A 15 -29.37 -4.52 -18.34
C VAL A 15 -28.22 -4.02 -17.50
N ASN A 16 -28.52 -3.63 -16.26
CA ASN A 16 -27.52 -3.25 -15.30
C ASN A 16 -26.79 -4.54 -14.93
N LEU A 17 -25.83 -4.92 -15.76
CA LEU A 17 -24.96 -6.07 -15.55
C LEU A 17 -24.00 -5.70 -14.44
N ASP A 18 -24.09 -6.39 -13.33
CA ASP A 18 -23.14 -6.24 -12.25
C ASP A 18 -21.82 -6.91 -12.67
N TRP A 19 -20.81 -6.08 -12.95
CA TRP A 19 -19.48 -6.53 -13.32
C TRP A 19 -18.77 -7.26 -12.18
N THR A 20 -19.27 -7.16 -10.95
CA THR A 20 -18.75 -7.92 -9.80
C THR A 20 -19.17 -9.39 -9.81
N GLU A 21 -20.21 -9.75 -10.58
CA GLU A 21 -20.66 -11.14 -10.74
C GLU A 21 -19.89 -11.92 -11.82
N LEU A 22 -18.96 -11.26 -12.53
CA LEU A 22 -18.12 -11.94 -13.51
C LEU A 22 -17.26 -13.03 -12.86
N PRO A 23 -17.07 -14.19 -13.52
CA PRO A 23 -16.17 -15.22 -13.03
C PRO A 23 -14.76 -14.66 -12.79
N ARG A 24 -14.11 -15.10 -11.70
CA ARG A 24 -12.77 -14.64 -11.28
C ARG A 24 -11.77 -14.64 -12.45
N GLY A 25 -11.68 -15.74 -13.19
CA GLY A 25 -10.75 -15.86 -14.32
C GLY A 25 -10.98 -14.85 -15.45
N ILE A 26 -12.20 -14.36 -15.65
CA ILE A 26 -12.48 -13.29 -16.62
C ILE A 26 -11.99 -11.95 -16.09
N LEU A 27 -12.23 -11.67 -14.81
CA LEU A 27 -11.71 -10.46 -14.15
C LEU A 27 -10.17 -10.44 -14.17
N GLU A 28 -9.53 -11.57 -13.95
CA GLU A 28 -8.06 -11.71 -14.03
C GLU A 28 -7.54 -11.32 -15.42
N ILE A 29 -8.12 -11.84 -16.49
CA ILE A 29 -7.71 -11.52 -17.88
C ILE A 29 -7.95 -10.04 -18.20
N ILE A 30 -9.06 -9.48 -17.71
CA ILE A 30 -9.38 -8.06 -17.89
C ILE A 30 -8.33 -7.21 -17.17
N PHE A 31 -8.08 -7.49 -15.89
CA PHE A 31 -7.13 -6.73 -15.09
C PHE A 31 -5.72 -6.89 -15.61
N GLU A 32 -5.25 -8.08 -15.98
CA GLU A 32 -3.93 -8.27 -16.58
C GLU A 32 -3.69 -7.35 -17.80
N ARG A 33 -4.75 -7.08 -18.58
CA ARG A 33 -4.68 -6.20 -19.77
C ARG A 33 -4.85 -4.71 -19.44
N LEU A 34 -5.58 -4.37 -18.38
CA LEU A 34 -5.86 -3.00 -17.99
C LEU A 34 -4.84 -2.44 -17.00
N THR A 35 -4.30 -3.29 -16.12
CA THR A 35 -3.35 -2.91 -15.08
C THR A 35 -1.94 -2.82 -15.64
N VAL A 36 -1.76 -1.87 -16.56
CA VAL A 36 -0.48 -1.55 -17.17
C VAL A 36 0.39 -0.75 -16.19
N SER A 37 -0.23 -0.11 -15.21
CA SER A 37 0.41 0.68 -14.16
C SER A 37 -0.07 0.28 -12.75
N VAL A 38 0.74 0.59 -11.74
CA VAL A 38 0.36 0.38 -10.32
C VAL A 38 -0.84 1.23 -9.93
N THR A 39 -1.01 2.42 -10.54
CA THR A 39 -2.23 3.25 -10.41
C THR A 39 -3.49 2.53 -10.83
N ASP A 40 -3.43 1.78 -11.92
CA ASP A 40 -4.56 1.00 -12.39
C ASP A 40 -4.89 -0.11 -11.39
N CYS A 41 -3.88 -0.79 -10.85
CA CYS A 41 -4.08 -1.80 -9.80
C CYS A 41 -4.80 -1.23 -8.58
N ILE A 42 -4.36 -0.06 -8.10
CA ILE A 42 -4.98 0.64 -6.96
C ILE A 42 -6.41 1.05 -7.29
N SER A 43 -6.63 1.63 -8.48
CA SER A 43 -7.94 2.10 -8.89
C SER A 43 -8.93 0.94 -8.98
N VAL A 44 -8.51 -0.20 -9.54
CA VAL A 44 -9.29 -1.44 -9.61
C VAL A 44 -9.55 -2.00 -8.20
N SER A 45 -8.55 -1.97 -7.31
CA SER A 45 -8.68 -2.50 -5.95
C SER A 45 -9.56 -1.64 -5.04
N ASP A 46 -9.80 -0.38 -5.40
CA ASP A 46 -10.68 0.54 -4.68
C ASP A 46 -12.15 0.44 -5.10
N VAL A 47 -12.48 -0.25 -6.21
CA VAL A 47 -13.87 -0.41 -6.68
C VAL A 47 -14.72 -1.23 -5.70
N CYS A 48 -14.28 -2.44 -5.37
CA CYS A 48 -15.00 -3.32 -4.45
C CYS A 48 -14.08 -4.39 -3.85
N LYS A 49 -14.56 -5.09 -2.80
CA LYS A 49 -13.80 -6.15 -2.12
C LYS A 49 -13.44 -7.33 -3.04
N ALA A 50 -14.33 -7.70 -3.96
CA ALA A 50 -14.07 -8.81 -4.89
C ALA A 50 -12.91 -8.47 -5.83
N TRP A 51 -12.92 -7.27 -6.42
CA TRP A 51 -11.87 -6.81 -7.33
C TRP A 51 -10.54 -6.64 -6.61
N ARG A 52 -10.57 -6.07 -5.40
CA ARG A 52 -9.40 -5.98 -4.50
C ARG A 52 -8.75 -7.34 -4.27
N HIS A 53 -9.56 -8.37 -4.03
CA HIS A 53 -9.07 -9.71 -3.76
C HIS A 53 -8.41 -10.35 -4.99
N VAL A 54 -8.92 -10.08 -6.19
CA VAL A 54 -8.28 -10.53 -7.44
C VAL A 54 -6.94 -9.82 -7.63
N VAL A 55 -6.92 -8.48 -7.57
CA VAL A 55 -5.68 -7.71 -7.71
C VAL A 55 -4.64 -8.15 -6.69
N ALA A 56 -5.01 -8.27 -5.42
CA ALA A 56 -4.08 -8.64 -4.34
C ALA A 56 -3.39 -9.99 -4.53
N GLN A 57 -4.03 -10.95 -5.19
CA GLN A 57 -3.47 -12.29 -5.42
C GLN A 57 -2.61 -12.35 -6.69
N GLU A 58 -3.04 -11.67 -7.74
CA GLU A 58 -2.39 -11.77 -9.05
C GLU A 58 -1.30 -10.72 -9.26
N LEU A 59 -1.23 -9.69 -8.40
CA LEU A 59 -0.28 -8.59 -8.54
C LEU A 59 1.17 -9.08 -8.62
N ALA A 60 1.55 -10.08 -7.82
CA ALA A 60 2.90 -10.66 -7.85
C ALA A 60 3.26 -11.28 -9.21
N GLY A 61 2.27 -11.84 -9.92
CA GLY A 61 2.45 -12.34 -11.29
C GLY A 61 2.50 -11.22 -12.33
N TRP A 62 1.72 -10.15 -12.12
CA TRP A 62 1.66 -8.99 -13.02
C TRP A 62 2.86 -8.03 -12.87
N GLN A 63 3.52 -8.06 -11.71
CA GLN A 63 4.67 -7.23 -11.33
C GLN A 63 5.91 -7.36 -12.21
N SER A 64 5.98 -8.36 -13.09
CA SER A 64 7.08 -8.49 -14.06
C SER A 64 7.21 -7.30 -15.03
N ARG A 65 6.28 -6.32 -14.98
CA ARG A 65 6.25 -5.16 -15.90
C ARG A 65 6.37 -3.76 -15.24
N GLY A 66 6.51 -3.64 -13.93
CA GLY A 66 6.38 -2.35 -13.22
C GLY A 66 7.70 -1.66 -12.87
N VAL A 67 7.98 -0.54 -13.55
CA VAL A 67 9.01 0.49 -13.21
C VAL A 67 9.02 0.86 -11.72
N PRO A 68 10.12 1.35 -11.11
CA PRO A 68 10.14 1.74 -9.69
C PRO A 68 9.30 3.01 -9.43
N TRP A 69 8.40 2.93 -8.44
CA TRP A 69 7.52 4.01 -7.98
C TRP A 69 8.11 4.56 -6.68
N LEU A 70 8.35 5.86 -6.60
CA LEU A 70 8.76 6.51 -5.36
C LEU A 70 7.52 7.08 -4.67
N MET A 71 7.23 6.60 -3.45
CA MET A 71 6.21 7.20 -2.60
C MET A 71 6.84 8.31 -1.75
N MET A 72 6.24 9.49 -1.76
CA MET A 72 6.65 10.60 -0.91
C MET A 72 6.29 10.29 0.55
N SER A 73 7.30 10.31 1.42
CA SER A 73 7.08 10.16 2.86
C SER A 73 6.47 11.43 3.43
N GLY A 74 5.32 11.30 4.07
CA GLY A 74 4.65 12.35 4.83
C GLY A 74 3.83 11.69 5.94
N LYS A 75 3.23 12.47 6.85
CA LYS A 75 2.36 11.92 7.90
C LYS A 75 1.02 12.65 8.07
N ASP A 76 0.93 13.90 7.64
CA ASP A 76 -0.20 14.79 7.97
C ASP A 76 -1.38 14.67 7.00
N ARG A 77 -1.36 13.68 6.10
CA ARG A 77 -2.37 13.47 5.06
C ARG A 77 -2.64 11.98 4.89
N GLU A 78 -3.91 11.66 4.65
CA GLU A 78 -4.34 10.33 4.22
C GLU A 78 -3.90 10.05 2.78
N VAL A 79 -3.66 11.10 2.01
CA VAL A 79 -3.19 11.02 0.63
C VAL A 79 -1.67 10.93 0.60
N ARG A 80 -1.14 9.99 -0.21
CA ARG A 80 0.27 9.83 -0.52
C ARG A 80 0.50 10.12 -1.99
N THR A 81 1.46 10.98 -2.28
CA THR A 81 1.89 11.23 -3.65
C THR A 81 2.96 10.21 -4.03
N CYS A 82 2.78 9.60 -5.18
CA CYS A 82 3.68 8.62 -5.75
C CYS A 82 4.15 9.12 -7.12
N ILE A 83 5.40 8.82 -7.46
CA ILE A 83 6.09 9.38 -8.63
C ILE A 83 6.68 8.26 -9.47
N SER A 84 6.41 8.28 -10.77
CA SER A 84 7.09 7.46 -11.77
C SER A 84 8.12 8.34 -12.46
N ILE A 85 9.40 8.10 -12.15
CA ILE A 85 10.50 8.86 -12.77
C ILE A 85 10.51 8.62 -14.28
N LEU A 86 10.29 7.37 -14.70
CA LEU A 86 10.36 6.97 -16.10
C LEU A 86 9.20 7.54 -16.93
N GLN A 87 8.00 7.62 -16.36
CA GLN A 87 6.84 8.19 -17.05
C GLN A 87 6.72 9.71 -16.85
N LYS A 88 7.55 10.30 -15.97
CA LYS A 88 7.48 11.71 -15.54
C LYS A 88 6.07 12.10 -15.07
N GLN A 89 5.42 11.19 -14.37
CA GLN A 89 4.07 11.35 -13.86
C GLN A 89 4.09 11.22 -12.33
N HIS A 90 3.12 11.88 -11.71
CA HIS A 90 2.79 11.68 -10.31
C HIS A 90 1.30 11.45 -10.18
N TRP A 91 0.92 10.76 -9.12
CA TRP A 91 -0.47 10.51 -8.78
C TRP A 91 -0.60 10.41 -7.27
N ASP A 92 -1.82 10.55 -6.81
CA ASP A 92 -2.17 10.52 -5.40
C ASP A 92 -2.93 9.23 -5.10
N ILE A 93 -2.53 8.54 -4.04
CA ILE A 93 -3.24 7.39 -3.49
C ILE A 93 -3.81 7.75 -2.12
N VAL A 94 -5.08 7.43 -1.89
CA VAL A 94 -5.72 7.55 -0.58
C VAL A 94 -5.36 6.32 0.25
N LEU A 95 -4.59 6.50 1.32
CA LEU A 95 -4.17 5.48 2.29
C LEU A 95 -4.51 5.96 3.72
N PRO A 96 -5.78 5.86 4.15
CA PRO A 96 -6.18 6.27 5.48
C PRO A 96 -5.41 5.54 6.59
N GLU A 97 -5.03 4.28 6.35
CA GLU A 97 -4.25 3.45 7.26
C GLU A 97 -2.84 4.02 7.53
N ALA A 98 -2.32 4.79 6.58
CA ALA A 98 -1.03 5.45 6.68
C ALA A 98 -1.09 6.81 7.40
N TYR A 99 -2.27 7.33 7.74
CA TYR A 99 -2.40 8.62 8.40
C TYR A 99 -1.64 8.66 9.73
N GLY A 100 -0.90 9.75 9.95
CA GLY A 100 -0.06 9.92 11.14
C GLY A 100 1.18 9.02 11.18
N ARG A 101 1.51 8.31 10.10
CA ARG A 101 2.69 7.44 9.99
C ARG A 101 3.61 7.88 8.86
N TYR A 102 4.92 7.80 9.05
CA TYR A 102 5.92 7.98 8.01
C TYR A 102 6.13 6.68 7.22
N CYS A 103 6.41 6.79 5.92
CA CYS A 103 6.89 5.65 5.14
C CYS A 103 8.41 5.59 5.23
N TRP A 104 8.96 4.50 5.77
CA TRP A 104 10.42 4.29 5.91
C TRP A 104 11.00 3.42 4.79
N GLY A 105 10.17 2.68 4.06
CA GLY A 105 10.62 1.86 2.95
C GLY A 105 9.56 0.88 2.48
N SER A 106 9.93 0.05 1.52
CA SER A 106 9.10 -1.01 0.97
C SER A 106 9.84 -2.34 0.87
N TYR A 107 9.08 -3.43 0.91
CA TYR A 107 9.55 -4.79 0.63
C TYR A 107 8.48 -5.52 -0.17
N GLN A 108 8.78 -5.83 -1.44
CA GLN A 108 7.79 -6.29 -2.42
C GLN A 108 6.58 -5.32 -2.44
N ASP A 109 5.37 -5.81 -2.18
CA ASP A 109 4.13 -5.03 -2.15
C ASP A 109 3.81 -4.40 -0.79
N TRP A 110 4.71 -4.48 0.17
CA TRP A 110 4.48 -4.01 1.53
C TRP A 110 5.25 -2.71 1.79
N LEU A 111 4.58 -1.79 2.48
CA LEU A 111 5.12 -0.53 2.96
C LEU A 111 5.38 -0.62 4.47
N SER A 112 6.56 -0.19 4.88
CA SER A 112 6.92 -0.03 6.29
C SER A 112 6.51 1.35 6.77
N LEU A 113 5.45 1.39 7.58
CA LEU A 113 4.90 2.60 8.16
C LEU A 113 5.31 2.73 9.62
N VAL A 114 5.76 3.91 10.02
CA VAL A 114 6.30 4.16 11.36
C VAL A 114 5.65 5.38 12.00
N LYS A 115 5.25 5.23 13.26
CA LYS A 115 4.76 6.32 14.10
C LYS A 115 5.63 6.46 15.33
N HIS A 116 6.19 7.64 15.55
CA HIS A 116 6.90 7.96 16.78
C HIS A 116 5.89 8.17 17.91
N ILE A 117 6.13 7.51 19.05
CA ILE A 117 5.38 7.69 20.29
C ILE A 117 6.35 8.20 21.34
N GLY A 118 6.24 9.50 21.62
CA GLY A 118 7.21 10.19 22.47
C GLY A 118 8.63 10.13 21.89
N CYS A 119 9.63 10.10 22.78
CA CYS A 119 11.04 10.12 22.37
C CYS A 119 11.62 8.71 22.14
N PHE A 120 11.03 7.68 22.74
CA PHE A 120 11.68 6.37 22.91
C PHE A 120 10.98 5.22 22.23
N TYR A 121 9.74 5.37 21.76
CA TYR A 121 8.97 4.26 21.20
C TYR A 121 8.56 4.49 19.75
N LEU A 122 8.55 3.39 19.00
CA LEU A 122 8.06 3.31 17.63
C LEU A 122 6.92 2.30 17.56
N GLU A 123 5.85 2.71 16.87
CA GLU A 123 4.86 1.79 16.32
C GLU A 123 5.18 1.57 14.86
N ILE A 124 5.55 0.33 14.53
CA ILE A 124 5.83 -0.07 13.15
C ILE A 124 4.66 -0.92 12.67
N SER A 125 4.22 -0.66 11.44
CA SER A 125 3.18 -1.44 10.80
C SER A 125 3.51 -1.66 9.34
N LEU A 126 3.20 -2.84 8.84
CA LEU A 126 3.37 -3.22 7.45
C LEU A 126 2.02 -3.08 6.76
N LEU A 127 1.96 -2.30 5.68
CA LEU A 127 0.74 -2.05 4.90
C LEU A 127 0.95 -2.48 3.46
N ASN A 128 0.05 -3.32 2.94
CA ASN A 128 -0.04 -3.55 1.50
C ASN A 128 -1.09 -2.59 0.91
N PRO A 129 -0.70 -1.63 0.05
CA PRO A 129 -1.61 -0.60 -0.47
C PRO A 129 -2.65 -1.16 -1.46
N PHE A 130 -2.43 -2.36 -2.00
CA PHE A 130 -3.34 -2.98 -2.97
C PHE A 130 -4.42 -3.82 -2.29
N SER A 131 -4.03 -4.68 -1.35
CA SER A 131 -4.97 -5.50 -0.58
C SER A 131 -5.61 -4.75 0.58
N ARG A 132 -5.04 -3.60 0.98
CA ARG A 132 -5.36 -2.86 2.21
C ARG A 132 -5.10 -3.67 3.48
N ASN A 133 -4.38 -4.79 3.39
CA ASN A 133 -3.97 -5.54 4.56
C ASN A 133 -2.92 -4.77 5.34
N LYS A 134 -3.15 -4.67 6.64
CA LYS A 134 -2.24 -4.02 7.58
C LYS A 134 -1.93 -4.98 8.72
N THR A 135 -0.64 -5.12 9.01
CA THR A 135 -0.16 -5.89 10.16
C THR A 135 0.66 -4.96 11.04
N ASP A 136 0.25 -4.84 12.30
CA ASP A 136 1.01 -4.08 13.31
C ASP A 136 2.10 -4.98 13.89
N LEU A 137 3.33 -4.46 13.96
CA LEU A 137 4.43 -5.14 14.65
C LEU A 137 4.38 -4.83 16.15
N PRO A 138 5.03 -5.65 17.00
CA PRO A 138 5.22 -5.32 18.39
C PRO A 138 5.84 -3.92 18.55
N LYS A 139 5.47 -3.20 19.61
CA LYS A 139 6.06 -1.90 19.91
C LYS A 139 7.54 -2.06 20.20
N THR A 140 8.37 -1.24 19.59
CA THR A 140 9.82 -1.32 19.75
C THR A 140 10.40 0.04 20.11
N TRP A 141 11.66 0.06 20.56
CA TRP A 141 12.36 1.30 20.92
C TRP A 141 12.84 2.08 19.70
N ASN A 142 13.02 3.39 19.84
CA ASN A 142 13.46 4.30 18.77
C ASN A 142 14.98 4.24 18.48
N PHE A 143 15.64 3.12 18.72
CA PHE A 143 17.10 2.98 18.54
C PHE A 143 17.48 2.15 17.31
N TYR A 144 16.50 1.76 16.49
CA TYR A 144 16.73 0.92 15.32
C TYR A 144 16.99 1.74 14.07
N HIS A 145 18.08 1.39 13.39
CA HIS A 145 18.43 1.94 12.08
C HIS A 145 18.15 0.96 10.93
N LYS A 146 17.82 -0.31 11.24
CA LYS A 146 17.61 -1.36 10.24
C LYS A 146 16.64 -2.42 10.74
N SER A 147 15.63 -2.72 9.92
CA SER A 147 14.78 -3.90 10.06
C SER A 147 15.05 -4.89 8.93
N VAL A 148 14.97 -6.18 9.24
CA VAL A 148 15.10 -7.28 8.27
C VAL A 148 13.88 -8.18 8.41
N LEU A 149 13.19 -8.40 7.29
CA LEU A 149 12.05 -9.32 7.20
C LEU A 149 12.55 -10.67 6.66
N SER A 150 12.34 -11.75 7.39
CA SER A 150 12.72 -13.11 6.95
C SER A 150 11.77 -13.69 5.90
N GLY A 151 10.60 -13.09 5.70
CA GLY A 151 9.56 -13.56 4.81
C GLY A 151 8.42 -12.55 4.66
N LEU A 152 7.41 -12.91 3.88
CA LEU A 152 6.25 -12.06 3.65
C LEU A 152 5.41 -11.86 4.93
N PRO A 153 4.89 -10.65 5.19
CA PRO A 153 4.05 -10.34 6.36
C PRO A 153 2.69 -11.06 6.43
N ILE A 154 2.44 -11.95 5.48
CA ILE A 154 1.23 -12.77 5.32
C ILE A 154 1.44 -14.18 5.88
N LEU A 155 2.70 -14.63 5.98
CA LEU A 155 3.04 -15.96 6.46
C LEU A 155 3.00 -15.97 7.99
N GLU A 156 2.42 -17.01 8.59
CA GLU A 156 2.29 -17.10 10.07
C GLU A 156 3.63 -17.09 10.83
N ASN A 157 4.76 -17.32 10.14
CA ASN A 157 6.09 -17.51 10.73
C ASN A 157 7.18 -16.54 10.21
N TYR A 158 6.83 -15.31 9.80
CA TYR A 158 7.87 -14.33 9.46
C TYR A 158 8.52 -13.75 10.73
N VAL A 159 9.84 -13.63 10.72
CA VAL A 159 10.64 -13.01 11.78
C VAL A 159 11.05 -11.62 11.31
N CYS A 160 10.66 -10.60 12.06
CA CYS A 160 11.25 -9.27 11.94
C CYS A 160 12.44 -9.20 12.90
N VAL A 161 13.65 -9.05 12.37
CA VAL A 161 14.84 -8.78 13.19
C VAL A 161 15.16 -7.30 13.08
N GLU A 162 15.02 -6.60 14.20
CA GLU A 162 15.43 -5.22 14.35
C GLU A 162 16.84 -5.20 14.94
N ARG A 163 17.81 -4.64 14.21
CA ARG A 163 19.18 -4.53 14.70
C ARG A 163 19.41 -3.14 15.26
N GLU A 164 19.56 -3.08 16.58
CA GLU A 164 20.09 -1.91 17.27
C GLU A 164 21.57 -1.78 16.87
N ILE A 165 21.93 -0.68 16.21
CA ILE A 165 23.33 -0.32 16.06
C ILE A 165 23.58 0.73 17.14
N PHE A 166 24.12 0.29 18.28
CA PHE A 166 24.81 1.19 19.18
C PHE A 166 25.98 1.77 18.40
N THR A 167 25.76 2.92 17.76
CA THR A 167 26.87 3.79 17.43
C THR A 167 27.42 4.19 18.79
N LYS A 168 28.59 3.66 19.17
CA LYS A 168 29.37 4.21 20.27
C LYS A 168 29.61 5.67 19.94
N ALA A 169 28.70 6.54 20.38
CA ALA A 169 29.02 7.93 20.58
C ALA A 169 30.10 7.91 21.65
N ILE A 170 31.33 8.15 21.22
CA ILE A 170 32.40 8.61 22.08
C ILE A 170 31.88 9.93 22.67
N SER A 171 31.20 9.83 23.81
CA SER A 171 31.01 10.91 24.76
C SER A 171 31.74 10.48 26.03
N GLN A 172 33.05 10.28 25.87
CA GLN A 172 34.00 10.08 26.95
C GLN A 172 34.82 11.37 27.15
N GLU A 173 34.14 12.52 27.12
CA GLU A 173 34.71 13.84 27.50
C GLU A 173 33.76 14.61 28.42
N PHE A 174 33.12 13.91 29.37
CA PHE A 174 32.58 14.53 30.58
C PHE A 174 32.96 13.68 31.78
N ASP A 175 34.26 13.51 32.02
CA ASP A 175 34.75 13.37 33.39
C ASP A 175 35.02 14.77 33.92
N LEU A 176 34.02 15.27 34.63
CA LEU A 176 34.18 16.32 35.62
C LEU A 176 35.17 15.82 36.67
N GLY A 177 36.44 16.19 36.52
CA GLY A 177 37.42 16.12 37.59
C GLY A 177 37.08 17.13 38.68
N TYR A 178 36.17 16.76 39.58
CA TYR A 178 36.19 17.23 40.96
C TYR A 178 37.16 16.35 41.75
N ASN A 179 38.38 16.83 41.91
CA ASN A 179 39.19 16.87 43.14
C ASN A 179 40.56 17.47 42.82
#